data_AF-A0A8C1CEK0-F1
#
_entry.id   AF-A0A8C1CEK0-F1
#
_cell.length_a   1.000
_cell.length_b   1.000
_cell.length_c   1.000
_cell.angle_alpha   90.00
_cell.angle_beta   90.00
_cell.angle_gamma   90.00
#
_symmetry.space_group_name_H-M   'P 1'
#
loop_
_entity.id
_entity.type
_entity.pdbx_description
1 polymer ?
#
loop_
_entity_poly.entity_id
_entity_poly.type
_entity_poly.pdbx_seq_one_letter_code
_entity_poly.pdbx_strand_id
1 'polypeptide(L)'
;MRFLHILGFTLLLCGLCVRAEEETVKEAEDSSEEDTEPEKPEKTDEITEEKDVLVLHSVNFDRALSENKYLLVEFYAPWCGHCRSLEPIYAEVAGLLKNESSEARLAKVDAAEERDLAAEFNVDSFPTLKFFKDGNRQNVTDFSGKRTVKGITRWLERHTGPSATVLNDVKSVEALLDANDVVVVGFFQDLEGDKAKTFYDVTLIAVDVNFGITSNLELFKKYDVKSDSLVLFKKFDERRADLPLTEESKLDKGEMISFIQTNSMKLVIPFNEENAEQIFSSKVRNHMILFINTTVESQNALLEDFRDVASEFKEKVLFITLDVTSDKVDHVLKYFSVSANDAPIIRLINTKKVVTYTMEGSTINKDALRTFCQGVLDGTVKPFLKTQEIPEDWDKNPVKVLVGKNFNKVAFDETKNVFVEFYAPWCGHCQQLAPIWDELGEKYKDHENIVIAKMDASENDVENVTIPGFPTIKYFSAGAEKKVSRMSFKNTT
;
A
#
# COMPACT_ATOMS: atom_id res chain seq x y z
N MET A 1 -8.10 2.69 -5.67
CA MET A 1 -7.76 3.95 -4.97
C MET A 1 -8.34 4.05 -3.56
N ARG A 2 -9.62 3.71 -3.31
CA ARG A 2 -10.18 3.74 -1.93
C ARG A 2 -9.51 2.79 -0.92
N PHE A 3 -9.07 1.59 -1.32
CA PHE A 3 -8.37 0.65 -0.42
C PHE A 3 -7.01 1.18 0.07
N LEU A 4 -6.19 1.77 -0.82
CA LEU A 4 -4.92 2.41 -0.43
C LEU A 4 -5.14 3.69 0.38
N HIS A 5 -6.19 4.47 0.09
CA HIS A 5 -6.45 5.70 0.82
C HIS A 5 -7.02 5.50 2.23
N ILE A 6 -7.73 4.39 2.51
CA ILE A 6 -8.33 4.18 3.84
C ILE A 6 -7.34 3.51 4.82
N LEU A 7 -6.42 2.65 4.36
CA LEU A 7 -5.39 2.06 5.22
C LEU A 7 -4.06 2.83 5.22
N GLY A 8 -3.69 3.49 4.12
CA GLY A 8 -2.43 4.23 4.02
C GLY A 8 -2.42 5.59 4.74
N PHE A 9 -3.59 6.21 4.97
CA PHE A 9 -3.67 7.52 5.62
C PHE A 9 -3.59 7.45 7.16
N THR A 10 -4.03 6.36 7.77
CA THR A 10 -4.20 6.27 9.24
C THR A 10 -2.95 5.78 9.97
N LEU A 11 -2.09 4.99 9.33
CA LEU A 11 -0.82 4.56 9.90
C LEU A 11 0.21 5.71 10.04
N LEU A 12 0.06 6.79 9.28
CA LEU A 12 0.93 7.97 9.39
C LEU A 12 0.42 9.03 10.40
N LEU A 13 -0.84 8.96 10.83
CA LEU A 13 -1.49 10.04 11.60
C LEU A 13 -1.58 9.77 13.12
N CYS A 14 -1.19 8.59 13.62
CA CYS A 14 -1.28 8.25 15.05
C CYS A 14 0.00 8.49 15.87
N GLY A 15 0.88 9.40 15.43
CA GLY A 15 2.09 9.81 16.16
C GLY A 15 1.97 11.08 17.00
N LEU A 16 0.89 11.87 16.86
CA LEU A 16 0.77 13.17 17.53
C LEU A 16 -0.68 13.45 17.90
N CYS A 17 -1.07 13.17 19.14
CA CYS A 17 -2.16 13.88 19.82
C CYS A 17 -2.09 13.59 21.33
N VAL A 18 -1.32 14.41 22.04
CA VAL A 18 -1.50 14.63 23.49
C VAL A 18 -1.72 16.12 23.71
N ARG A 19 -2.90 16.41 24.27
CA ARG A 19 -3.34 17.65 24.95
C ARG A 19 -3.29 18.98 24.20
N ALA A 20 -4.48 19.57 24.05
CA ALA A 20 -4.71 20.94 24.49
C ALA A 20 -6.17 21.09 24.93
N GLU A 21 -6.36 21.64 26.13
CA GLU A 21 -7.63 21.95 26.77
C GLU A 21 -8.32 23.17 26.15
N GLU A 22 -9.62 23.26 26.41
CA GLU A 22 -10.54 24.34 26.03
C GLU A 22 -10.07 25.71 26.54
N GLU A 23 -10.00 26.70 25.64
CA GLU A 23 -10.15 28.11 26.01
C GLU A 23 -11.13 28.82 25.08
N THR A 24 -11.81 29.77 25.69
CA THR A 24 -13.08 30.39 25.29
C THR A 24 -12.88 31.53 24.28
N VAL A 25 -13.82 31.61 23.33
CA VAL A 25 -13.91 32.68 22.33
C VAL A 25 -14.24 34.02 23.00
N LYS A 26 -13.37 35.02 22.83
CA LYS A 26 -13.73 36.44 22.96
C LYS A 26 -13.43 37.14 21.64
N GLU A 27 -14.45 37.80 21.12
CA GLU A 27 -14.39 38.67 19.95
C GLU A 27 -13.37 39.80 20.17
N ALA A 28 -12.49 40.02 19.20
CA ALA A 28 -11.57 41.15 19.16
C ALA A 28 -11.85 41.99 17.91
N GLU A 29 -11.91 43.29 18.14
CA GLU A 29 -12.20 44.36 17.19
C GLU A 29 -11.09 44.52 16.14
N ASP A 30 -11.52 45.01 14.98
CA ASP A 30 -10.76 45.38 13.80
C ASP A 30 -9.66 46.42 14.11
N SER A 31 -8.40 46.00 14.00
CA SER A 31 -7.26 46.89 13.82
C SER A 31 -6.37 46.37 12.70
N SER A 32 -6.40 47.07 11.57
CA SER A 32 -5.51 46.86 10.43
C SER A 32 -4.05 47.07 10.83
N GLU A 33 -3.34 45.98 11.07
CA GLU A 33 -1.87 45.95 11.04
C GLU A 33 -1.43 45.56 9.62
N GLU A 34 -0.58 46.39 9.02
CA GLU A 34 0.08 46.10 7.74
C GLU A 34 0.90 44.81 7.87
N ASP A 35 0.50 43.77 7.13
CA ASP A 35 1.29 42.57 6.89
C ASP A 35 2.60 42.93 6.18
N THR A 36 3.67 43.16 6.93
CA THR A 36 5.02 43.02 6.38
C THR A 36 5.32 41.53 6.23
N GLU A 37 5.04 41.00 5.05
CA GLU A 37 5.51 39.69 4.60
C GLU A 37 7.04 39.62 4.80
N PRO A 38 7.59 38.61 5.49
CA PRO A 38 9.03 38.53 5.73
C PRO A 38 9.76 38.46 4.39
N GLU A 39 10.72 39.38 4.17
CA GLU A 39 11.54 39.40 2.95
C GLU A 39 12.19 38.03 2.72
N LYS A 40 11.88 37.44 1.57
CA LYS A 40 12.46 36.17 1.14
C LYS A 40 13.96 36.36 0.94
N PRO A 41 14.82 35.47 1.49
CA PRO A 41 16.27 35.59 1.31
C PRO A 41 16.61 35.59 -0.19
N GLU A 42 17.48 36.52 -0.62
CA GLU A 42 17.96 36.59 -2.00
C GLU A 42 18.67 35.28 -2.38
N LYS A 43 18.37 34.77 -3.58
CA LYS A 43 19.02 33.57 -4.13
C LYS A 43 20.41 33.93 -4.63
N THR A 44 21.44 33.44 -3.95
CA THR A 44 22.85 33.70 -4.30
C THR A 44 23.50 32.45 -4.90
N ASP A 45 24.69 32.62 -5.48
CA ASP A 45 25.57 31.55 -5.95
C ASP A 45 26.28 30.80 -4.79
N GLU A 46 26.06 31.23 -3.55
CA GLU A 46 26.51 30.55 -2.35
C GLU A 46 25.65 29.31 -2.09
N ILE A 47 26.29 28.20 -1.72
CA ILE A 47 25.61 26.98 -1.32
C ILE A 47 25.59 26.94 0.20
N THR A 48 24.42 27.19 0.79
CA THR A 48 24.20 27.09 2.23
C THR A 48 23.75 25.69 2.63
N GLU A 49 23.79 25.37 3.93
CA GLU A 49 23.32 24.10 4.46
C GLU A 49 22.23 24.33 5.52
N GLU A 50 21.16 23.56 5.45
CA GLU A 50 20.16 23.45 6.50
C GLU A 50 20.16 22.04 7.06
N LYS A 51 20.54 21.87 8.34
CA LYS A 51 20.68 20.56 8.99
C LYS A 51 21.51 19.56 8.14
N ASP A 52 22.69 20.02 7.69
CA ASP A 52 23.64 19.29 6.83
C ASP A 52 23.18 18.99 5.37
N VAL A 53 21.97 19.43 4.99
CA VAL A 53 21.43 19.32 3.64
C VAL A 53 21.74 20.59 2.84
N LEU A 54 22.36 20.46 1.67
CA LEU A 54 22.68 21.61 0.80
C LEU A 54 21.39 22.26 0.27
N VAL A 55 21.31 23.59 0.30
CA VAL A 55 20.18 24.34 -0.27
C VAL A 55 20.56 24.81 -1.67
N LEU A 56 19.83 24.31 -2.67
CA LEU A 56 20.15 24.54 -4.07
C LEU A 56 19.08 25.39 -4.77
N HIS A 57 19.57 26.25 -5.66
CA HIS A 57 18.84 27.13 -6.53
C HIS A 57 19.37 26.99 -7.96
N SER A 58 18.61 27.46 -8.96
CA SER A 58 19.07 27.42 -10.35
C SER A 58 20.46 28.06 -10.55
N VAL A 59 20.82 29.07 -9.76
CA VAL A 59 22.09 29.80 -9.85
C VAL A 59 23.30 29.07 -9.26
N ASN A 60 23.11 28.14 -8.31
CA ASN A 60 24.20 27.43 -7.64
C ASN A 60 24.21 25.91 -7.94
N PHE A 61 23.22 25.41 -8.70
CA PHE A 61 23.04 23.99 -8.98
C PHE A 61 24.21 23.35 -9.73
N ASP A 62 24.71 24.00 -10.78
CA ASP A 62 25.85 23.48 -11.57
C ASP A 62 27.12 23.37 -10.73
N ARG A 63 27.34 24.35 -9.85
CA ARG A 63 28.45 24.32 -8.90
C ARG A 63 28.31 23.14 -7.95
N ALA A 64 27.13 22.93 -7.37
CA ALA A 64 26.86 21.81 -6.48
C ALA A 64 27.11 20.45 -7.16
N LEU A 65 26.69 20.30 -8.41
CA LEU A 65 26.97 19.10 -9.21
C LEU A 65 28.47 18.89 -9.47
N SER A 66 29.23 19.96 -9.66
CA SER A 66 30.67 19.87 -9.91
C SER A 66 31.50 19.58 -8.65
N GLU A 67 31.05 20.07 -7.49
CA GLU A 67 31.76 19.94 -6.21
C GLU A 67 31.43 18.61 -5.50
N ASN A 68 30.36 17.92 -5.89
CA ASN A 68 29.88 16.71 -5.25
C ASN A 68 29.80 15.55 -6.23
N LYS A 69 30.66 14.54 -6.03
CA LYS A 69 30.71 13.33 -6.85
C LYS A 69 29.41 12.54 -6.84
N TYR A 70 28.76 12.45 -5.68
CA TYR A 70 27.48 11.77 -5.50
C TYR A 70 26.52 12.71 -4.77
N LEU A 71 25.47 13.13 -5.45
CA LEU A 71 24.52 14.10 -4.92
C LEU A 71 23.08 13.60 -5.07
N LEU A 72 22.41 13.35 -3.95
CA LEU A 72 20.97 13.10 -3.93
C LEU A 72 20.26 14.42 -3.70
N VAL A 73 19.34 14.79 -4.58
CA VAL A 73 18.59 16.05 -4.52
C VAL A 73 17.11 15.77 -4.30
N GLU A 74 16.53 16.29 -3.23
CA GLU A 74 15.09 16.34 -3.01
C GLU A 74 14.48 17.58 -3.67
N PHE A 75 13.59 17.37 -4.63
CA PHE A 75 12.69 18.40 -5.14
C PHE A 75 11.40 18.38 -4.32
N TYR A 76 11.14 19.47 -3.59
CA TYR A 76 10.05 19.58 -2.63
C TYR A 76 9.18 20.83 -2.85
N ALA A 77 8.09 20.91 -2.10
CA ALA A 77 7.31 22.13 -1.93
C ALA A 77 6.97 22.33 -0.45
N PRO A 78 7.05 23.56 0.12
CA PRO A 78 6.87 23.80 1.56
C PRO A 78 5.50 23.36 2.11
N TRP A 79 4.47 23.46 1.28
CA TRP A 79 3.10 23.10 1.64
C TRP A 79 2.81 21.60 1.53
N CYS A 80 3.71 20.78 0.97
CA CYS A 80 3.51 19.34 0.81
C CYS A 80 3.71 18.57 2.13
N GLY A 81 2.66 17.86 2.57
CA GLY A 81 2.73 17.03 3.78
C GLY A 81 3.78 15.92 3.73
N HIS A 82 3.91 15.24 2.58
CA HIS A 82 4.91 14.18 2.41
C HIS A 82 6.37 14.70 2.45
N CYS A 83 6.61 15.92 1.96
CA CYS A 83 7.92 16.58 2.09
C CYS A 83 8.23 16.90 3.55
N ARG A 84 7.27 17.47 4.29
CA ARG A 84 7.43 17.75 5.73
C ARG A 84 7.70 16.48 6.54
N SER A 85 7.09 15.35 6.19
CA SER A 85 7.38 14.06 6.82
C SER A 85 8.78 13.53 6.48
N LEU A 86 9.30 13.81 5.29
CA LEU A 86 10.61 13.36 4.83
C LEU A 86 11.75 14.22 5.38
N GLU A 87 11.57 15.53 5.55
CA GLU A 87 12.59 16.48 6.00
C GLU A 87 13.42 15.99 7.21
N PRO A 88 12.83 15.55 8.35
CA PRO A 88 13.63 15.08 9.49
C PRO A 88 14.45 13.83 9.16
N ILE A 89 13.90 12.91 8.35
CA ILE A 89 14.57 11.68 7.92
C ILE A 89 15.75 12.03 7.00
N TYR A 90 15.53 12.96 6.07
CA TYR A 90 16.53 13.38 5.08
C TYR A 90 17.71 14.10 5.74
N ALA A 91 17.42 14.98 6.70
CA ALA A 91 18.45 15.65 7.51
C ALA A 91 19.25 14.66 8.37
N GLU A 92 18.60 13.66 8.98
CA GLU A 92 19.29 12.62 9.74
C GLU A 92 20.28 11.84 8.87
N VAL A 93 19.87 11.44 7.66
CA VAL A 93 20.74 10.76 6.69
C VAL A 93 21.91 11.67 6.28
N ALA A 94 21.66 12.96 6.04
CA ALA A 94 22.71 13.91 5.68
C ALA A 94 23.78 14.03 6.79
N GLY A 95 23.34 14.11 8.05
CA GLY A 95 24.22 14.11 9.21
C GLY A 95 25.04 12.82 9.34
N LEU A 96 24.42 11.65 9.14
CA LEU A 96 25.12 10.36 9.17
C LEU A 96 26.22 10.29 8.10
N LEU A 97 25.92 10.66 6.85
CA LEU A 97 26.90 10.63 5.76
C LEU A 97 28.08 11.58 6.00
N LYS A 98 27.81 12.76 6.56
CA LYS A 98 28.84 13.74 6.92
C LYS A 98 29.74 13.21 8.04
N ASN A 99 29.16 12.60 9.07
CA ASN A 99 29.91 12.00 10.19
C ASN A 99 30.78 10.81 9.76
N GLU A 100 30.30 10.01 8.82
CA GLU A 100 31.04 8.87 8.26
C GLU A 100 32.04 9.24 7.17
N SER A 101 32.19 10.55 6.86
CA SER A 101 33.07 11.05 5.80
C SER A 101 32.77 10.43 4.42
N SER A 102 31.49 10.20 4.13
CA SER A 102 31.03 9.68 2.83
C SER A 102 31.26 10.71 1.71
N GLU A 103 31.55 10.23 0.50
CA GLU A 103 31.56 11.07 -0.71
C GLU A 103 30.14 11.50 -1.14
N ALA A 104 29.10 10.92 -0.55
CA ALA A 104 27.70 11.25 -0.85
C ALA A 104 27.20 12.45 -0.03
N ARG A 105 26.53 13.39 -0.72
CA ARG A 105 25.85 14.53 -0.10
C ARG A 105 24.36 14.54 -0.45
N LEU A 106 23.58 15.17 0.43
CA LEU A 106 22.14 15.40 0.25
C LEU A 106 21.91 16.89 0.02
N ALA A 107 20.96 17.18 -0.85
CA ALA A 107 20.59 18.53 -1.23
C ALA A 107 19.08 18.64 -1.39
N LYS A 108 18.56 19.87 -1.35
CA LYS A 108 17.14 20.15 -1.57
C LYS A 108 16.94 21.37 -2.48
N VAL A 109 15.88 21.31 -3.27
CA VAL A 109 15.43 22.36 -4.19
C VAL A 109 13.95 22.61 -3.93
N ASP A 110 13.59 23.86 -3.62
CA ASP A 110 12.18 24.27 -3.60
C ASP A 110 11.69 24.39 -5.05
N ALA A 111 11.04 23.32 -5.52
CA ALA A 111 10.55 23.22 -6.89
C ALA A 111 9.27 24.04 -7.13
N ALA A 112 8.60 24.53 -6.08
CA ALA A 112 7.50 25.48 -6.24
C ALA A 112 8.01 26.83 -6.76
N GLU A 113 9.26 27.17 -6.43
CA GLU A 113 9.96 28.37 -6.86
C GLU A 113 10.89 28.14 -8.06
N GLU A 114 11.70 27.08 -8.04
CA GLU A 114 12.67 26.72 -9.08
C GLU A 114 12.00 25.92 -10.21
N ARG A 115 10.95 26.49 -10.81
CA ARG A 115 10.06 25.76 -11.75
C ARG A 115 10.77 25.27 -13.00
N ASP A 116 11.71 26.05 -13.53
CA ASP A 116 12.47 25.67 -14.73
C ASP A 116 13.39 24.47 -14.44
N LEU A 117 14.06 24.49 -13.28
CA LEU A 117 14.90 23.39 -12.82
C LEU A 117 14.07 22.13 -12.55
N ALA A 118 12.89 22.29 -11.94
CA ALA A 118 11.95 21.19 -11.72
C ALA A 118 11.44 20.58 -13.05
N ALA A 119 11.10 21.43 -14.02
CA ALA A 119 10.66 21.00 -15.35
C ALA A 119 11.77 20.26 -16.11
N GLU A 120 13.02 20.73 -16.03
CA GLU A 120 14.17 20.08 -16.65
C GLU A 120 14.32 18.61 -16.23
N PHE A 121 14.12 18.32 -14.94
CA PHE A 121 14.24 16.97 -14.39
C PHE A 121 12.91 16.20 -14.34
N ASN A 122 11.88 16.68 -15.04
CA ASN A 122 10.53 16.08 -15.09
C ASN A 122 9.96 15.82 -13.69
N VAL A 123 9.98 16.84 -12.82
CA VAL A 123 9.41 16.77 -11.48
C VAL A 123 7.91 17.13 -11.53
N ASP A 124 7.07 16.09 -11.59
CA ASP A 124 5.60 16.26 -11.67
C ASP A 124 4.88 16.10 -10.32
N SER A 125 5.59 15.66 -9.28
CA SER A 125 5.02 15.42 -7.95
C SER A 125 6.05 15.59 -6.84
N PHE A 126 5.58 15.76 -5.60
CA PHE A 126 6.45 16.02 -4.44
C PHE A 126 6.28 14.99 -3.30
N PRO A 127 7.36 14.63 -2.60
CA PRO A 127 8.75 14.89 -2.98
C PRO A 127 9.16 13.99 -4.16
N THR A 128 10.08 14.49 -4.99
CA THR A 128 10.79 13.68 -6.00
C THR A 128 12.29 13.76 -5.70
N LEU A 129 12.95 12.61 -5.60
CA LEU A 129 14.38 12.53 -5.29
C LEU A 129 15.14 12.06 -6.51
N LYS A 130 16.18 12.81 -6.89
CA LYS A 130 17.02 12.56 -8.07
C LYS A 130 18.47 12.41 -7.64
N PHE A 131 19.14 11.38 -8.13
CA PHE A 131 20.54 11.11 -7.84
C PHE A 131 21.42 11.47 -9.03
N PHE A 132 22.43 12.28 -8.74
CA PHE A 132 23.43 12.76 -9.68
C PHE A 132 24.77 12.14 -9.33
N LYS A 133 25.46 11.63 -10.36
CA LYS A 133 26.77 11.02 -10.23
C LYS A 133 27.75 11.70 -11.19
N ASP A 134 28.92 12.05 -10.67
CA ASP A 134 30.01 12.69 -11.40
C ASP A 134 29.56 13.96 -12.17
N GLY A 135 28.65 14.74 -11.56
CA GLY A 135 28.06 15.94 -12.15
C GLY A 135 27.20 15.70 -13.41
N ASN A 136 26.85 14.45 -13.72
CA ASN A 136 26.12 14.11 -14.93
C ASN A 136 24.64 14.53 -14.83
N ARG A 137 24.32 15.63 -15.52
CA ARG A 137 22.98 16.22 -15.57
C ARG A 137 22.03 15.52 -16.56
N GLN A 138 22.54 14.66 -17.45
CA GLN A 138 21.78 14.00 -18.51
C GLN A 138 21.36 12.56 -18.16
N ASN A 139 22.14 11.87 -17.32
CA ASN A 139 21.86 10.50 -16.89
C ASN A 139 21.56 10.45 -15.39
N VAL A 140 20.43 11.06 -15.02
CA VAL A 140 19.97 11.19 -13.64
C VAL A 140 19.19 9.95 -13.24
N THR A 141 19.45 9.42 -12.05
CA THR A 141 18.75 8.24 -11.53
C THR A 141 17.63 8.66 -10.59
N ASP A 142 16.41 8.18 -10.83
CA ASP A 142 15.31 8.35 -9.87
C ASP A 142 15.55 7.51 -8.62
N PHE A 143 15.37 8.13 -7.45
CA PHE A 143 15.37 7.38 -6.20
C PHE A 143 14.14 6.48 -6.13
N SER A 144 14.38 5.17 -6.13
CA SER A 144 13.35 4.13 -6.03
C SER A 144 13.33 3.42 -4.67
N GLY A 145 14.14 3.89 -3.70
CA GLY A 145 14.25 3.29 -2.38
C GLY A 145 13.13 3.69 -1.42
N LYS A 146 13.16 3.11 -0.22
CA LYS A 146 12.26 3.48 0.87
C LYS A 146 12.68 4.81 1.48
N ARG A 147 11.71 5.68 1.77
CA ARG A 147 11.90 7.02 2.38
C ARG A 147 12.09 6.94 3.90
N THR A 148 13.00 6.09 4.34
CA THR A 148 13.41 5.93 5.73
C THR A 148 14.92 6.11 5.83
N VAL A 149 15.45 6.37 7.02
CA VAL A 149 16.90 6.56 7.22
C VAL A 149 17.69 5.37 6.62
N LYS A 150 17.34 4.16 7.06
CA LYS A 150 17.93 2.91 6.54
C LYS A 150 17.74 2.73 5.03
N GLY A 151 16.57 3.10 4.50
CA GLY A 151 16.25 2.95 3.08
C GLY A 151 17.10 3.85 2.20
N ILE A 152 17.23 5.13 2.56
CA ILE A 152 18.02 6.11 1.81
C ILE A 152 19.51 5.79 1.93
N THR A 153 20.02 5.53 3.14
CA THR A 153 21.44 5.19 3.36
C THR A 153 21.85 3.98 2.54
N ARG A 154 21.09 2.87 2.61
CA ARG A 154 21.39 1.65 1.84
C ARG A 154 21.32 1.89 0.33
N TRP A 155 20.34 2.67 -0.14
CA TRP A 155 20.23 2.99 -1.55
C TRP A 155 21.46 3.78 -2.04
N LEU A 156 21.92 4.75 -1.25
CA LEU A 156 23.13 5.53 -1.56
C LEU A 156 24.38 4.64 -1.56
N GLU A 157 24.62 3.84 -0.52
CA GLU A 157 25.74 2.90 -0.45
C GLU A 157 25.83 2.01 -1.71
N ARG A 158 24.67 1.55 -2.22
CA ARG A 158 24.58 0.71 -3.42
C ARG A 158 24.96 1.46 -4.71
N HIS A 159 24.70 2.77 -4.77
CA HIS A 159 24.95 3.61 -5.95
C HIS A 159 26.32 4.31 -5.92
N THR A 160 26.95 4.42 -4.74
CA THR A 160 28.27 5.04 -4.55
C THR A 160 29.41 4.03 -4.40
N GLY A 161 29.10 2.81 -3.95
CA GLY A 161 30.05 1.70 -3.77
C GLY A 161 29.84 0.53 -4.74
N PRO A 162 30.53 -0.61 -4.53
CA PRO A 162 30.29 -1.83 -5.29
C PRO A 162 28.90 -2.37 -5.01
N SER A 163 28.09 -2.51 -6.05
CA SER A 163 26.69 -2.91 -5.90
C SER A 163 26.49 -4.40 -5.58
N ALA A 164 27.54 -5.21 -5.64
CA ALA A 164 27.61 -6.58 -5.14
C ALA A 164 28.99 -6.88 -4.53
N THR A 165 29.04 -7.63 -3.44
CA THR A 165 30.29 -8.06 -2.80
C THR A 165 30.92 -9.20 -3.61
N VAL A 166 32.20 -9.07 -3.99
CA VAL A 166 32.93 -10.17 -4.66
C VAL A 166 33.27 -11.25 -3.63
N LEU A 167 32.81 -12.47 -3.88
CA LEU A 167 32.93 -13.61 -2.99
C LEU A 167 33.99 -14.57 -3.53
N ASN A 168 35.09 -14.72 -2.78
CA ASN A 168 36.25 -15.50 -3.20
C ASN A 168 36.36 -16.85 -2.51
N ASP A 169 35.66 -17.06 -1.40
CA ASP A 169 35.73 -18.30 -0.62
C ASP A 169 34.44 -18.56 0.17
N VAL A 170 34.30 -19.76 0.73
CA VAL A 170 33.08 -20.19 1.42
C VAL A 170 32.79 -19.31 2.64
N LYS A 171 33.82 -18.84 3.35
CA LYS A 171 33.65 -18.00 4.54
C LYS A 171 33.03 -16.66 4.18
N SER A 172 33.45 -16.08 3.05
CA SER A 172 32.88 -14.82 2.55
C SER A 172 31.40 -14.97 2.21
N VAL A 173 30.99 -16.11 1.63
CA VAL A 173 29.57 -16.40 1.36
C VAL A 173 28.81 -16.56 2.67
N GLU A 174 29.29 -17.40 3.59
CA GLU A 174 28.65 -17.66 4.89
C GLU A 174 28.48 -16.37 5.70
N ALA A 175 29.51 -15.52 5.77
CA ALA A 175 29.41 -14.23 6.45
C ALA A 175 28.32 -13.33 5.85
N LEU A 176 28.18 -13.29 4.52
CA LEU A 176 27.14 -12.52 3.84
C LEU A 176 25.74 -13.08 4.13
N LEU A 177 25.58 -14.41 4.12
CA LEU A 177 24.33 -15.10 4.43
C LEU A 177 23.92 -14.95 5.91
N ASP A 178 24.88 -14.97 6.82
CA ASP A 178 24.62 -14.84 8.26
C ASP A 178 24.18 -13.41 8.63
N ALA A 179 24.77 -12.40 7.99
CA ALA A 179 24.46 -11.00 8.24
C ALA A 179 23.07 -10.57 7.70
N ASN A 180 22.45 -11.32 6.79
CA ASN A 180 21.29 -10.85 6.04
C ASN A 180 20.18 -11.91 5.91
N ASP A 181 18.93 -11.49 5.97
CA ASP A 181 17.79 -12.43 5.89
C ASP A 181 17.53 -12.95 4.47
N VAL A 182 17.88 -12.14 3.47
CA VAL A 182 17.80 -12.47 2.04
C VAL A 182 19.07 -11.96 1.33
N VAL A 183 19.71 -12.86 0.59
CA VAL A 183 20.92 -12.57 -0.21
C VAL A 183 20.76 -13.19 -1.58
N VAL A 184 21.13 -12.47 -2.63
CA VAL A 184 21.21 -12.97 -3.99
C VAL A 184 22.67 -13.06 -4.40
N VAL A 185 23.15 -14.25 -4.74
CA VAL A 185 24.51 -14.46 -5.22
C VAL A 185 24.47 -14.73 -6.72
N GLY A 186 25.14 -13.88 -7.49
CA GLY A 186 25.40 -14.10 -8.91
C GLY A 186 26.60 -15.03 -9.08
N PHE A 187 26.38 -16.21 -9.64
CA PHE A 187 27.43 -17.14 -10.04
C PHE A 187 27.68 -16.93 -11.53
N PHE A 188 28.82 -16.34 -11.90
CA PHE A 188 29.17 -16.07 -13.30
C PHE A 188 30.59 -16.52 -13.60
N GLN A 189 30.78 -17.27 -14.69
CA GLN A 189 32.12 -17.68 -15.13
C GLN A 189 32.97 -16.48 -15.58
N ASP A 190 32.32 -15.45 -16.14
CA ASP A 190 32.94 -14.20 -16.55
C ASP A 190 32.22 -13.01 -15.88
N LEU A 191 32.93 -12.31 -14.98
CA LEU A 191 32.39 -11.14 -14.26
C LEU A 191 32.29 -9.89 -15.14
N GLU A 192 32.96 -9.87 -16.29
CA GLU A 192 32.94 -8.77 -17.26
C GLU A 192 31.97 -9.06 -18.44
N GLY A 193 31.41 -10.26 -18.47
CA GLY A 193 30.46 -10.72 -19.47
C GLY A 193 29.09 -10.02 -19.35
N ASP A 194 28.30 -10.09 -20.42
CA ASP A 194 27.00 -9.39 -20.50
C ASP A 194 26.00 -9.84 -19.42
N LYS A 195 26.09 -11.10 -18.98
CA LYS A 195 25.27 -11.65 -17.89
C LYS A 195 25.58 -10.99 -16.54
N ALA A 196 26.87 -10.83 -16.23
CA ALA A 196 27.32 -10.16 -15.01
C ALA A 196 27.01 -8.66 -15.03
N LYS A 197 27.20 -7.98 -16.19
CA LYS A 197 26.80 -6.58 -16.37
C LYS A 197 25.30 -6.37 -16.13
N THR A 198 24.45 -7.22 -16.72
CA THR A 198 23.01 -7.18 -16.50
C THR A 198 22.66 -7.41 -15.02
N PHE A 199 23.37 -8.32 -14.34
CA PHE A 199 23.20 -8.52 -12.90
C PHE A 199 23.56 -7.27 -12.09
N TYR A 200 24.67 -6.58 -12.40
CA TYR A 200 25.00 -5.29 -11.76
C TYR A 200 23.91 -4.23 -11.98
N ASP A 201 23.28 -4.20 -13.16
CA ASP A 201 22.14 -3.31 -13.40
C ASP A 201 20.90 -3.67 -12.56
N VAL A 202 20.72 -4.94 -12.22
CA VAL A 202 19.64 -5.43 -11.34
C VAL A 202 19.94 -5.07 -9.89
N THR A 203 21.19 -5.18 -9.43
CA THR A 203 21.56 -4.90 -8.03
C THR A 203 21.35 -3.43 -7.64
N LEU A 204 21.40 -2.52 -8.61
CA LEU A 204 21.08 -1.10 -8.42
C LEU A 204 19.57 -0.85 -8.21
N ILE A 205 18.71 -1.73 -8.73
CA ILE A 205 17.24 -1.57 -8.66
C ILE A 205 16.66 -2.33 -7.46
N ALA A 206 17.10 -3.55 -7.22
CA ALA A 206 16.54 -4.44 -6.22
C ALA A 206 17.14 -4.19 -4.81
N VAL A 207 16.96 -2.97 -4.29
CA VAL A 207 17.65 -2.47 -3.08
C VAL A 207 17.22 -3.12 -1.75
N ASP A 208 16.13 -3.88 -1.75
CA ASP A 208 15.62 -4.56 -0.55
C ASP A 208 16.42 -5.83 -0.17
N VAL A 209 17.29 -6.31 -1.06
CA VAL A 209 18.13 -7.50 -0.82
C VAL A 209 19.62 -7.16 -0.93
N ASN A 210 20.46 -8.06 -0.42
CA ASN A 210 21.91 -7.93 -0.53
C ASN A 210 22.46 -8.82 -1.63
N PHE A 211 23.52 -8.35 -2.28
CA PHE A 211 24.10 -9.02 -3.43
C PHE A 211 25.53 -9.46 -3.17
N GLY A 212 25.81 -10.70 -3.55
CA GLY A 212 27.15 -11.22 -3.74
C GLY A 212 27.36 -11.59 -5.21
N ILE A 213 28.62 -11.69 -5.63
CA ILE A 213 28.98 -12.17 -6.97
C ILE A 213 30.24 -13.02 -6.90
N THR A 214 30.32 -14.09 -7.68
CA THR A 214 31.51 -14.94 -7.72
C THR A 214 31.74 -15.58 -9.08
N SER A 215 33.01 -15.73 -9.43
CA SER A 215 33.51 -16.58 -10.50
C SER A 215 34.32 -17.78 -9.99
N ASN A 216 34.37 -17.99 -8.68
CA ASN A 216 35.14 -19.09 -8.10
C ASN A 216 34.42 -20.44 -8.31
N LEU A 217 34.99 -21.30 -9.16
CA LEU A 217 34.47 -22.63 -9.48
C LEU A 217 34.33 -23.58 -8.28
N GLU A 218 35.07 -23.36 -7.18
CA GLU A 218 34.88 -24.11 -5.94
C GLU A 218 33.56 -23.75 -5.26
N LEU A 219 33.14 -22.48 -5.34
CA LEU A 219 31.85 -22.03 -4.85
C LEU A 219 30.72 -22.57 -5.72
N PHE A 220 30.89 -22.61 -7.04
CA PHE A 220 29.93 -23.27 -7.95
C PHE A 220 29.71 -24.73 -7.50
N LYS A 221 30.78 -25.49 -7.25
CA LYS A 221 30.67 -26.89 -6.77
C LYS A 221 30.03 -26.98 -5.39
N LYS A 222 30.43 -26.13 -4.43
CA LYS A 222 29.93 -26.13 -3.05
C LYS A 222 28.42 -25.89 -2.98
N TYR A 223 27.91 -25.01 -3.84
CA TYR A 223 26.49 -24.66 -3.89
C TYR A 223 25.72 -25.42 -4.99
N ASP A 224 26.30 -26.43 -5.63
CA ASP A 224 25.66 -27.21 -6.72
C ASP A 224 25.11 -26.33 -7.86
N VAL A 225 25.88 -25.33 -8.27
CA VAL A 225 25.58 -24.43 -9.39
C VAL A 225 26.37 -24.88 -10.61
N LYS A 226 25.67 -25.18 -11.72
CA LYS A 226 26.26 -25.85 -12.90
C LYS A 226 26.56 -24.90 -14.07
N SER A 227 25.94 -23.74 -14.08
CA SER A 227 26.05 -22.72 -15.12
C SER A 227 25.89 -21.33 -14.50
N ASP A 228 26.08 -20.28 -15.29
CA ASP A 228 25.78 -18.93 -14.82
C ASP A 228 24.35 -18.88 -14.28
N SER A 229 24.18 -18.37 -13.07
CA SER A 229 22.91 -18.42 -12.32
C SER A 229 22.81 -17.28 -11.32
N LEU A 230 21.59 -16.85 -11.02
CA LEU A 230 21.29 -16.14 -9.78
C LEU A 230 20.80 -17.17 -8.75
N VAL A 231 21.40 -17.18 -7.57
CA VAL A 231 20.92 -18.00 -6.45
C VAL A 231 20.51 -17.09 -5.32
N LEU A 232 19.22 -17.13 -4.97
CA LEU A 232 18.67 -16.43 -3.82
C LEU A 232 18.70 -17.36 -2.61
N PHE A 233 19.33 -16.90 -1.54
CA PHE A 233 19.35 -17.54 -0.23
C PHE A 233 18.50 -16.73 0.73
N LYS A 234 17.76 -17.43 1.61
CA LYS A 234 16.91 -16.80 2.61
C LYS A 234 16.84 -17.58 3.92
N LYS A 235 16.58 -16.89 5.02
CA LYS A 235 16.46 -17.49 6.37
C LYS A 235 15.07 -18.04 6.69
N PHE A 236 14.18 -18.13 5.71
CA PHE A 236 12.81 -18.60 5.91
C PHE A 236 12.35 -19.45 4.73
N ASP A 237 11.24 -20.17 4.94
CA ASP A 237 10.60 -21.03 3.93
C ASP A 237 11.58 -22.02 3.28
N GLU A 238 11.60 -22.13 1.95
CA GLU A 238 12.43 -23.08 1.19
C GLU A 238 13.95 -22.81 1.25
N ARG A 239 14.38 -21.74 1.92
CA ARG A 239 15.78 -21.34 2.15
C ARG A 239 16.59 -20.97 0.90
N ARG A 240 16.19 -21.43 -0.29
CA ARG A 240 16.92 -21.26 -1.55
C ARG A 240 15.99 -21.25 -2.75
N ALA A 241 16.28 -20.38 -3.72
CA ALA A 241 15.70 -20.41 -5.05
C ALA A 241 16.81 -20.13 -6.09
N ASP A 242 16.72 -20.76 -7.25
CA ASP A 242 17.75 -20.70 -8.29
C ASP A 242 17.14 -20.25 -9.61
N LEU A 243 17.83 -19.35 -10.31
CA LEU A 243 17.52 -18.91 -11.67
C LEU A 243 18.73 -19.16 -12.57
N PRO A 244 18.80 -20.32 -13.26
CA PRO A 244 19.84 -20.59 -14.25
C PRO A 244 19.70 -19.66 -15.47
N LEU A 245 20.81 -19.08 -15.92
CA LEU A 245 20.88 -18.19 -17.07
C LEU A 245 21.41 -18.95 -18.29
N THR A 246 20.50 -19.65 -18.97
CA THR A 246 20.81 -20.44 -20.16
C THR A 246 21.04 -19.57 -21.39
N GLU A 247 21.75 -20.09 -22.40
CA GLU A 247 21.95 -19.39 -23.69
C GLU A 247 20.62 -19.08 -24.42
N GLU A 248 19.56 -19.85 -24.13
CA GLU A 248 18.21 -19.64 -24.67
C GLU A 248 17.41 -18.60 -23.89
N SER A 249 17.79 -18.35 -22.63
CA SER A 249 17.25 -17.28 -21.80
C SER A 249 17.72 -15.96 -22.39
N LYS A 250 16.83 -15.19 -23.02
CA LYS A 250 17.15 -13.79 -23.31
C LYS A 250 17.57 -13.15 -21.99
N LEU A 251 18.71 -12.46 -21.99
CA LEU A 251 19.17 -11.66 -20.86
C LEU A 251 18.10 -10.61 -20.52
N ASP A 252 17.17 -10.98 -19.65
CA ASP A 252 16.00 -10.19 -19.31
C ASP A 252 16.14 -9.70 -17.87
N LYS A 253 16.50 -8.42 -17.76
CA LYS A 253 16.55 -7.68 -16.50
C LYS A 253 15.22 -7.77 -15.75
N GLY A 254 14.09 -7.77 -16.45
CA GLY A 254 12.76 -7.89 -15.88
C GLY A 254 12.52 -9.27 -15.23
N GLU A 255 13.01 -10.34 -15.85
CA GLU A 255 12.94 -11.70 -15.30
C GLU A 255 13.75 -11.82 -14.00
N MET A 256 14.99 -11.33 -14.00
CA MET A 256 15.84 -11.34 -12.79
C MET A 256 15.19 -10.55 -11.64
N ILE A 257 14.65 -9.36 -11.92
CA ILE A 257 13.94 -8.55 -10.91
C ILE A 257 12.71 -9.29 -10.40
N SER A 258 11.90 -9.88 -11.30
CA SER A 258 10.71 -10.64 -10.93
C SER A 258 11.06 -11.85 -10.08
N PHE A 259 12.12 -12.58 -10.43
CA PHE A 259 12.62 -13.71 -9.64
C PHE A 259 13.01 -13.28 -8.22
N ILE A 260 13.76 -12.19 -8.08
CA ILE A 260 14.16 -11.66 -6.77
C ILE A 260 12.93 -11.22 -5.98
N GLN A 261 12.02 -10.46 -6.60
CA GLN A 261 10.81 -9.97 -5.94
C GLN A 261 9.88 -11.10 -5.50
N THR A 262 9.67 -12.13 -6.32
CA THR A 262 8.83 -13.28 -5.96
C THR A 262 9.45 -14.08 -4.81
N ASN A 263 10.75 -14.36 -4.88
CA ASN A 263 11.39 -15.32 -3.97
C ASN A 263 11.93 -14.69 -2.67
N SER A 264 12.07 -13.35 -2.61
CA SER A 264 12.47 -12.62 -1.39
C SER A 264 11.35 -12.46 -0.37
N MET A 265 10.08 -12.69 -0.76
CA MET A 265 8.95 -12.58 0.15
C MET A 265 8.79 -13.84 1.00
N LYS A 266 8.32 -13.66 2.24
CA LYS A 266 7.84 -14.75 3.08
C LYS A 266 6.56 -15.32 2.48
N LEU A 267 6.37 -16.63 2.60
CA LEU A 267 5.12 -17.29 2.24
C LEU A 267 3.93 -16.72 3.01
N VAL A 268 4.12 -16.42 4.30
CA VAL A 268 3.13 -15.80 5.17
C VAL A 268 3.70 -14.50 5.73
N ILE A 269 3.02 -13.39 5.44
CA ILE A 269 3.47 -12.04 5.80
C ILE A 269 2.63 -11.50 6.96
N PRO A 270 3.21 -11.20 8.13
CA PRO A 270 2.46 -10.57 9.21
C PRO A 270 2.13 -9.12 8.86
N PHE A 271 0.86 -8.75 9.00
CA PHE A 271 0.37 -7.41 8.80
C PHE A 271 0.81 -6.52 9.97
N ASN A 272 1.77 -5.65 9.72
CA ASN A 272 2.30 -4.66 10.65
C ASN A 272 2.87 -3.47 9.86
N GLU A 273 3.38 -2.45 10.55
CA GLU A 273 3.90 -1.23 9.92
C GLU A 273 5.09 -1.52 8.98
N GLU A 274 5.93 -2.50 9.34
CA GLU A 274 7.11 -2.90 8.56
C GLU A 274 6.75 -3.53 7.21
N ASN A 275 5.71 -4.37 7.19
CA ASN A 275 5.32 -5.14 6.00
C ASN A 275 4.17 -4.51 5.21
N ALA A 276 3.50 -3.47 5.73
CA ALA A 276 2.34 -2.85 5.11
C ALA A 276 2.61 -2.39 3.67
N GLU A 277 3.70 -1.65 3.45
CA GLU A 277 4.08 -1.16 2.12
C GLU A 277 4.25 -2.30 1.12
N GLN A 278 4.92 -3.38 1.52
CA GLN A 278 5.12 -4.57 0.68
C GLN A 278 3.79 -5.26 0.34
N ILE A 279 2.89 -5.39 1.31
CA ILE A 279 1.56 -5.96 1.10
C ILE A 279 0.77 -5.11 0.10
N PHE A 280 0.75 -3.79 0.26
CA PHE A 280 -0.06 -2.89 -0.58
C PHE A 280 0.53 -2.63 -1.98
N SER A 281 1.85 -2.72 -2.12
CA SER A 281 2.55 -2.61 -3.41
C SER A 281 2.59 -3.93 -4.19
N SER A 282 2.18 -5.04 -3.56
CA SER A 282 2.13 -6.35 -4.22
C SER A 282 1.30 -6.35 -5.50
N LYS A 283 1.84 -7.00 -6.53
CA LYS A 283 1.13 -7.23 -7.79
C LYS A 283 0.08 -8.33 -7.68
N VAL A 284 0.20 -9.21 -6.68
CA VAL A 284 -0.75 -10.29 -6.41
C VAL A 284 -2.06 -9.67 -5.92
N ARG A 285 -3.17 -9.90 -6.63
CA ARG A 285 -4.43 -9.19 -6.34
C ARG A 285 -5.32 -9.88 -5.32
N ASN A 286 -5.12 -11.16 -5.07
CA ASN A 286 -5.89 -11.91 -4.08
C ASN A 286 -5.07 -11.98 -2.80
N HIS A 287 -5.58 -11.43 -1.71
CA HIS A 287 -4.93 -11.48 -0.40
C HIS A 287 -5.79 -12.32 0.53
N MET A 288 -5.26 -13.44 1.01
CA MET A 288 -5.89 -14.26 2.06
C MET A 288 -5.32 -13.83 3.40
N ILE A 289 -6.21 -13.47 4.32
CA ILE A 289 -5.87 -12.94 5.64
C ILE A 289 -6.40 -13.90 6.69
N LEU A 290 -5.47 -14.42 7.51
CA LEU A 290 -5.75 -15.18 8.72
C LEU A 290 -5.70 -14.22 9.92
N PHE A 291 -6.86 -13.93 10.47
CA PHE A 291 -7.03 -13.17 11.70
C PHE A 291 -6.88 -14.13 12.87
N ILE A 292 -5.89 -13.91 13.72
CA ILE A 292 -5.61 -14.76 14.89
C ILE A 292 -5.34 -13.89 16.11
N ASN A 293 -5.61 -14.44 17.29
CA ASN A 293 -5.09 -13.94 18.54
C ASN A 293 -3.78 -14.67 18.83
N THR A 294 -2.64 -13.98 18.70
CA THR A 294 -1.31 -14.58 18.86
C THR A 294 -1.01 -15.03 20.29
N THR A 295 -1.84 -14.62 21.28
CA THR A 295 -1.74 -15.12 22.66
C THR A 295 -2.35 -16.51 22.83
N VAL A 296 -3.08 -17.03 21.83
CA VAL A 296 -3.76 -18.33 21.88
C VAL A 296 -2.97 -19.37 21.09
N GLU A 297 -2.38 -20.36 21.79
CA GLU A 297 -1.52 -21.39 21.20
C GLU A 297 -2.20 -22.18 20.06
N SER A 298 -3.46 -22.57 20.23
CA SER A 298 -4.21 -23.30 19.19
C SER A 298 -4.44 -22.49 17.92
N GLN A 299 -4.48 -21.16 18.00
CA GLN A 299 -4.58 -20.30 16.82
C GLN A 299 -3.22 -20.13 16.14
N ASN A 300 -2.12 -20.05 16.91
CA ASN A 300 -0.77 -20.04 16.35
C ASN A 300 -0.43 -21.34 15.63
N ALA A 301 -0.94 -22.49 16.09
CA ALA A 301 -0.76 -23.77 15.42
C ALA A 301 -1.31 -23.78 13.97
N LEU A 302 -2.28 -22.92 13.65
CA LEU A 302 -2.83 -22.78 12.29
C LEU A 302 -1.82 -22.18 11.29
N LEU A 303 -0.76 -21.53 11.78
CA LEU A 303 0.24 -20.88 10.92
C LEU A 303 1.03 -21.89 10.07
N GLU A 304 1.19 -23.13 10.55
CA GLU A 304 1.86 -24.19 9.80
C GLU A 304 1.03 -24.60 8.59
N ASP A 305 -0.23 -24.99 8.82
CA ASP A 305 -1.20 -25.30 7.75
C ASP A 305 -1.36 -24.12 6.77
N PHE A 306 -1.43 -22.89 7.28
CA PHE A 306 -1.56 -21.69 6.47
C PHE A 306 -0.33 -21.46 5.59
N ARG A 307 0.89 -21.68 6.11
CA ARG A 307 2.14 -21.59 5.35
C ARG A 307 2.26 -22.68 4.30
N ASP A 308 1.88 -23.90 4.65
CA ASP A 308 1.90 -25.02 3.72
C ASP A 308 1.02 -24.74 2.50
N VAL A 309 -0.22 -24.28 2.73
CA VAL A 309 -1.12 -23.89 1.64
C VAL A 309 -0.56 -22.69 0.87
N ALA A 310 0.02 -21.70 1.55
CA ALA A 310 0.64 -20.54 0.88
C ALA A 310 1.68 -20.95 -0.16
N SER A 311 2.45 -22.02 0.09
CA SER A 311 3.45 -22.53 -0.86
C SER A 311 2.85 -23.03 -2.19
N GLU A 312 1.61 -23.52 -2.17
CA GLU A 312 0.90 -24.06 -3.33
C GLU A 312 0.32 -22.96 -4.24
N PHE A 313 0.11 -21.76 -3.68
CA PHE A 313 -0.54 -20.62 -4.36
C PHE A 313 0.39 -19.41 -4.57
N LYS A 314 1.71 -19.64 -4.60
CA LYS A 314 2.72 -18.61 -4.94
C LYS A 314 2.31 -17.84 -6.19
N GLU A 315 2.51 -16.52 -6.14
CA GLU A 315 2.16 -15.55 -7.20
C GLU A 315 0.66 -15.39 -7.53
N LYS A 316 -0.22 -16.26 -6.99
CA LYS A 316 -1.67 -16.21 -7.21
C LYS A 316 -2.41 -15.59 -6.05
N VAL A 317 -1.97 -15.90 -4.83
CA VAL A 317 -2.57 -15.40 -3.58
C VAL A 317 -1.48 -15.03 -2.59
N LEU A 318 -1.60 -13.84 -2.00
CA LEU A 318 -0.72 -13.36 -0.93
C LEU A 318 -1.31 -13.80 0.41
N PHE A 319 -0.56 -14.55 1.21
CA PHE A 319 -1.00 -15.03 2.51
C PHE A 319 -0.50 -14.10 3.61
N ILE A 320 -1.44 -13.58 4.40
CA ILE A 320 -1.22 -12.54 5.40
C ILE A 320 -1.75 -13.04 6.74
N THR A 321 -1.02 -12.77 7.81
CA THR A 321 -1.53 -12.98 9.16
C THR A 321 -1.78 -11.63 9.82
N LEU A 322 -2.85 -11.52 10.60
CA LEU A 322 -3.18 -10.32 11.35
C LEU A 322 -3.47 -10.70 12.80
N ASP A 323 -2.71 -10.11 13.70
CA ASP A 323 -2.90 -10.27 15.14
C ASP A 323 -4.02 -9.34 15.64
N VAL A 324 -5.16 -9.92 16.03
CA VAL A 324 -6.32 -9.16 16.50
C VAL A 324 -6.09 -8.47 17.85
N THR A 325 -4.99 -8.77 18.54
CA THR A 325 -4.63 -8.13 19.81
C THR A 325 -3.81 -6.85 19.64
N SER A 326 -3.37 -6.54 18.41
CA SER A 326 -2.63 -5.30 18.14
C SER A 326 -3.55 -4.07 18.23
N ASP A 327 -3.09 -3.05 18.95
CA ASP A 327 -3.74 -1.77 19.18
C ASP A 327 -3.99 -0.92 17.92
N LYS A 328 -3.37 -1.27 16.79
CA LYS A 328 -3.47 -0.53 15.52
C LYS A 328 -4.31 -1.21 14.45
N VAL A 329 -5.02 -2.31 14.76
CA VAL A 329 -5.75 -3.09 13.74
C VAL A 329 -7.25 -2.86 13.66
N ASP A 330 -7.85 -2.07 14.55
CA ASP A 330 -9.31 -1.84 14.62
C ASP A 330 -9.94 -1.42 13.29
N HIS A 331 -9.25 -0.55 12.55
CA HIS A 331 -9.72 -0.10 11.24
C HIS A 331 -9.74 -1.23 10.20
N VAL A 332 -8.78 -2.16 10.28
CA VAL A 332 -8.72 -3.36 9.43
C VAL A 332 -9.84 -4.32 9.81
N LEU A 333 -10.02 -4.58 11.11
CA LEU A 333 -11.09 -5.43 11.64
C LEU A 333 -12.47 -4.92 11.18
N LYS A 334 -12.72 -3.62 11.34
CA LYS A 334 -13.95 -2.97 10.87
C LYS A 334 -14.14 -3.09 9.36
N TYR A 335 -13.09 -2.90 8.57
CA TYR A 335 -13.16 -3.03 7.11
C TYR A 335 -13.59 -4.45 6.69
N PHE A 336 -13.06 -5.48 7.35
CA PHE A 336 -13.40 -6.88 7.06
C PHE A 336 -14.67 -7.38 7.75
N SER A 337 -15.34 -6.51 8.51
CA SER A 337 -16.49 -6.87 9.36
C SER A 337 -16.15 -8.07 10.25
N VAL A 338 -15.01 -7.95 10.94
CA VAL A 338 -14.46 -8.92 11.89
C VAL A 338 -14.28 -8.19 13.22
N SER A 339 -14.53 -8.88 14.33
CA SER A 339 -14.16 -8.47 15.68
C SER A 339 -13.04 -9.37 16.21
N ALA A 340 -12.33 -8.95 17.26
CA ALA A 340 -11.30 -9.77 17.87
C ALA A 340 -11.83 -11.12 18.39
N ASN A 341 -13.11 -11.18 18.78
CA ASN A 341 -13.76 -12.40 19.26
C ASN A 341 -14.08 -13.41 18.14
N ASP A 342 -14.06 -12.97 16.88
CA ASP A 342 -14.27 -13.86 15.74
C ASP A 342 -13.01 -14.67 15.40
N ALA A 343 -11.84 -14.32 15.97
CA ALA A 343 -10.60 -15.04 15.72
C ALA A 343 -10.62 -16.47 16.33
N PRO A 344 -10.16 -17.51 15.59
CA PRO A 344 -9.49 -17.41 14.31
C PRO A 344 -10.47 -17.36 13.13
N ILE A 345 -10.24 -16.47 12.17
CA ILE A 345 -11.11 -16.34 11.00
C ILE A 345 -10.32 -16.03 9.72
N ILE A 346 -10.80 -16.55 8.59
CA ILE A 346 -10.22 -16.33 7.27
C ILE A 346 -11.10 -15.35 6.48
N ARG A 347 -10.45 -14.36 5.86
CA ARG A 347 -11.01 -13.57 4.76
C ARG A 347 -10.10 -13.67 3.56
N LEU A 348 -10.66 -13.59 2.36
CA LEU A 348 -9.90 -13.35 1.15
C LEU A 348 -10.45 -12.12 0.44
N ILE A 349 -9.58 -11.19 0.04
CA ILE A 349 -9.98 -10.01 -0.73
C ILE A 349 -9.31 -10.00 -2.09
N ASN A 350 -10.08 -9.71 -3.13
CA ASN A 350 -9.53 -9.27 -4.40
C ASN A 350 -9.37 -7.74 -4.39
N THR A 351 -8.13 -7.25 -4.32
CA THR A 351 -7.81 -5.82 -4.14
C THR A 351 -8.15 -4.97 -5.37
N LYS A 352 -8.28 -5.59 -6.55
CA LYS A 352 -8.68 -4.89 -7.80
C LYS A 352 -10.19 -4.72 -7.88
N LYS A 353 -10.95 -5.79 -7.64
CA LYS A 353 -12.42 -5.78 -7.65
C LYS A 353 -12.99 -5.17 -6.37
N VAL A 354 -12.18 -5.10 -5.31
CA VAL A 354 -12.58 -4.68 -3.95
C VAL A 354 -13.73 -5.56 -3.46
N VAL A 355 -13.58 -6.87 -3.66
CA VAL A 355 -14.56 -7.89 -3.27
C VAL A 355 -13.92 -8.81 -2.23
N THR A 356 -14.62 -9.01 -1.12
CA THR A 356 -14.21 -9.87 -0.01
C THR A 356 -14.96 -11.19 -0.06
N TYR A 357 -14.35 -12.25 0.43
CA TYR A 357 -14.88 -13.60 0.56
C TYR A 357 -14.61 -14.09 1.98
N THR A 358 -15.53 -14.90 2.50
CA THR A 358 -15.45 -15.48 3.85
C THR A 358 -15.39 -16.99 3.73
N MET A 359 -14.47 -17.63 4.45
CA MET A 359 -14.44 -19.08 4.54
C MET A 359 -15.61 -19.54 5.41
N GLU A 360 -16.45 -20.42 4.89
CA GLU A 360 -17.55 -21.02 5.63
C GLU A 360 -17.06 -22.21 6.47
N GLY A 361 -17.66 -22.41 7.64
CA GLY A 361 -17.31 -23.47 8.58
C GLY A 361 -16.36 -23.02 9.71
N SER A 362 -16.36 -23.77 10.81
CA SER A 362 -15.59 -23.44 12.02
C SER A 362 -14.19 -24.07 12.05
N THR A 363 -13.89 -25.01 11.15
CA THR A 363 -12.61 -25.74 11.15
C THR A 363 -11.66 -25.15 10.12
N ILE A 364 -10.55 -24.58 10.59
CA ILE A 364 -9.44 -24.12 9.76
C ILE A 364 -8.38 -25.21 9.75
N ASN A 365 -8.11 -25.79 8.58
CA ASN A 365 -7.03 -26.74 8.35
C ASN A 365 -6.56 -26.66 6.89
N LYS A 366 -5.48 -27.38 6.56
CA LYS A 366 -4.87 -27.41 5.23
C LYS A 366 -5.86 -27.64 4.07
N ASP A 367 -6.76 -28.62 4.18
CA ASP A 367 -7.69 -28.97 3.10
C ASP A 367 -8.81 -27.95 2.94
N ALA A 368 -9.34 -27.42 4.05
CA ALA A 368 -10.34 -26.36 4.04
C ALA A 368 -9.77 -25.06 3.44
N LEU A 369 -8.55 -24.68 3.85
CA LEU A 369 -7.83 -23.52 3.33
C LEU A 369 -7.57 -23.64 1.83
N ARG A 370 -7.07 -24.80 1.37
CA ARG A 370 -6.83 -25.07 -0.05
C ARG A 370 -8.11 -24.99 -0.86
N THR A 371 -9.17 -25.63 -0.39
CA THR A 371 -10.49 -25.66 -1.06
C THR A 371 -11.08 -24.26 -1.18
N PHE A 372 -11.04 -23.48 -0.10
CA PHE A 372 -11.51 -22.10 -0.09
C PHE A 372 -10.70 -21.22 -1.03
N CYS A 373 -9.36 -21.30 -0.97
CA CYS A 373 -8.46 -20.56 -1.85
C CYS A 373 -8.77 -20.84 -3.33
N GLN A 374 -8.80 -22.12 -3.70
CA GLN A 374 -9.06 -22.56 -5.07
C GLN A 374 -10.48 -22.17 -5.52
N GLY A 375 -11.49 -22.33 -4.66
CA GLY A 375 -12.86 -21.96 -4.99
C GLY A 375 -13.05 -20.45 -5.25
N VAL A 376 -12.32 -19.59 -4.54
CA VAL A 376 -12.33 -18.14 -4.84
C VAL A 376 -11.65 -17.87 -6.18
N LEU A 377 -10.53 -18.51 -6.49
CA LEU A 377 -9.83 -18.35 -7.77
C LEU A 377 -10.68 -18.86 -8.95
N ASP A 378 -11.41 -19.95 -8.77
CA ASP A 378 -12.29 -20.55 -9.77
C ASP A 378 -13.65 -19.82 -9.88
N GLY A 379 -13.93 -18.89 -8.96
CA GLY A 379 -15.18 -18.13 -8.93
C GLY A 379 -16.40 -18.94 -8.44
N THR A 380 -16.18 -20.06 -7.74
CA THR A 380 -17.25 -20.90 -7.18
C THR A 380 -17.70 -20.43 -5.80
N VAL A 381 -16.87 -19.66 -5.09
CA VAL A 381 -17.21 -19.04 -3.81
C VAL A 381 -17.89 -17.69 -4.04
N LYS A 382 -19.02 -17.46 -3.37
CA LYS A 382 -19.75 -16.20 -3.46
C LYS A 382 -19.06 -15.08 -2.66
N PRO A 383 -19.09 -13.83 -3.13
CA PRO A 383 -18.68 -12.68 -2.36
C PRO A 383 -19.36 -12.59 -1.00
N PHE A 384 -18.60 -12.19 0.02
CA PHE A 384 -19.13 -11.71 1.28
C PHE A 384 -19.76 -10.33 1.06
N LEU A 385 -21.00 -10.19 1.51
CA LEU A 385 -21.74 -8.92 1.50
C LEU A 385 -21.92 -8.50 2.95
N LYS A 386 -21.43 -7.32 3.31
CA LYS A 386 -21.67 -6.73 4.62
C LYS A 386 -23.17 -6.56 4.82
N THR A 387 -23.68 -6.91 5.99
CA THR A 387 -25.09 -6.65 6.32
C THR A 387 -25.28 -6.55 7.82
N GLN A 388 -26.15 -5.63 8.23
CA GLN A 388 -26.64 -5.54 9.60
C GLN A 388 -27.68 -6.64 9.88
N GLU A 389 -27.99 -6.84 11.16
CA GLU A 389 -29.17 -7.60 11.58
C GLU A 389 -30.45 -6.86 11.20
N ILE A 390 -31.52 -7.61 10.91
CA ILE A 390 -32.83 -7.02 10.61
C ILE A 390 -33.38 -6.45 11.93
N PRO A 391 -33.64 -5.14 12.04
CA PRO A 391 -34.26 -4.57 13.24
C PRO A 391 -35.63 -5.22 13.51
N GLU A 392 -35.99 -5.45 14.77
CA GLU A 392 -37.30 -6.06 15.11
C GLU A 392 -38.48 -5.21 14.61
N ASP A 393 -38.30 -3.90 14.55
CA ASP A 393 -39.31 -2.90 14.13
C ASP A 393 -39.08 -2.38 12.70
N TRP A 394 -38.32 -3.11 11.88
CA TRP A 394 -37.93 -2.69 10.53
C TRP A 394 -39.12 -2.28 9.64
N ASP A 395 -40.31 -2.85 9.86
CA ASP A 395 -41.52 -2.57 9.11
C ASP A 395 -42.60 -1.84 9.91
N LYS A 396 -42.32 -1.41 11.15
CA LYS A 396 -43.30 -0.73 12.02
C LYS A 396 -43.65 0.67 11.53
N ASN A 397 -42.66 1.39 11.00
CA ASN A 397 -42.84 2.76 10.54
C ASN A 397 -43.30 2.83 9.07
N PRO A 398 -43.86 3.97 8.62
CA PRO A 398 -44.23 4.18 7.22
C PRO A 398 -43.07 3.96 6.24
N VAL A 399 -41.87 4.46 6.59
CA VAL A 399 -40.62 4.16 5.88
C VAL A 399 -40.02 2.86 6.44
N LYS A 400 -39.92 1.83 5.61
CA LYS A 400 -39.35 0.53 5.97
C LYS A 400 -37.83 0.59 6.03
N VAL A 401 -37.23 -0.05 7.03
CA VAL A 401 -35.77 -0.16 7.17
C VAL A 401 -35.29 -1.45 6.52
N LEU A 402 -34.39 -1.32 5.56
CA LEU A 402 -33.76 -2.45 4.89
C LEU A 402 -32.31 -2.60 5.36
N VAL A 403 -31.87 -3.85 5.35
CA VAL A 403 -30.49 -4.32 5.53
C VAL A 403 -30.22 -5.35 4.44
N GLY A 404 -28.97 -5.73 4.20
CA GLY A 404 -28.62 -6.70 3.15
C GLY A 404 -29.44 -8.01 3.24
N LYS A 405 -29.73 -8.50 4.46
CA LYS A 405 -30.51 -9.73 4.71
C LYS A 405 -31.96 -9.70 4.23
N ASN A 406 -32.67 -8.56 4.35
CA ASN A 406 -34.08 -8.44 3.92
C ASN A 406 -34.25 -7.67 2.60
N PHE A 407 -33.19 -7.01 2.11
CA PHE A 407 -33.25 -6.14 0.95
C PHE A 407 -33.85 -6.84 -0.27
N ASN A 408 -33.31 -8.00 -0.68
CA ASN A 408 -33.78 -8.68 -1.89
C ASN A 408 -35.24 -9.13 -1.79
N LYS A 409 -35.68 -9.56 -0.60
CA LYS A 409 -37.05 -10.00 -0.35
C LYS A 409 -38.04 -8.84 -0.50
N VAL A 410 -37.66 -7.64 -0.06
CA VAL A 410 -38.53 -6.46 -0.09
C VAL A 410 -38.42 -5.75 -1.44
N ALA A 411 -37.22 -5.34 -1.84
CA ALA A 411 -36.99 -4.51 -3.02
C ALA A 411 -37.35 -5.19 -4.34
N PHE A 412 -37.24 -6.52 -4.43
CA PHE A 412 -37.60 -7.28 -5.64
C PHE A 412 -38.90 -8.10 -5.46
N ASP A 413 -39.78 -7.71 -4.55
CA ASP A 413 -41.13 -8.28 -4.46
C ASP A 413 -41.91 -7.96 -5.75
N GLU A 414 -42.29 -8.99 -6.49
CA GLU A 414 -42.98 -8.85 -7.78
C GLU A 414 -44.36 -8.19 -7.66
N THR A 415 -44.92 -8.08 -6.46
CA THR A 415 -46.23 -7.46 -6.19
C THR A 415 -46.14 -6.01 -5.74
N LYS A 416 -44.93 -5.49 -5.46
CA LYS A 416 -44.72 -4.18 -4.86
C LYS A 416 -43.82 -3.29 -5.73
N ASN A 417 -44.18 -2.02 -5.78
CA ASN A 417 -43.36 -0.94 -6.30
C ASN A 417 -42.58 -0.34 -5.14
N VAL A 418 -41.29 -0.62 -5.07
CA VAL A 418 -40.46 -0.27 -3.92
C VAL A 418 -39.57 0.90 -4.26
N PHE A 419 -39.61 1.92 -3.42
CA PHE A 419 -38.78 3.10 -3.56
C PHE A 419 -37.81 3.17 -2.39
N VAL A 420 -36.51 3.02 -2.68
CA VAL A 420 -35.47 2.86 -1.67
C VAL A 420 -34.49 4.03 -1.72
N GLU A 421 -34.32 4.68 -0.57
CA GLU A 421 -33.21 5.57 -0.29
C GLU A 421 -32.01 4.78 0.23
N PHE A 422 -30.86 4.91 -0.45
CA PHE A 422 -29.57 4.43 0.03
C PHE A 422 -28.79 5.61 0.60
N TYR A 423 -28.54 5.59 1.91
CA TYR A 423 -27.94 6.70 2.64
C TYR A 423 -26.69 6.29 3.42
N ALA A 424 -26.02 7.28 4.01
CA ALA A 424 -25.02 7.08 5.06
C ALA A 424 -25.30 8.06 6.22
N PRO A 425 -25.17 7.65 7.50
CA PRO A 425 -25.59 8.48 8.64
C PRO A 425 -24.86 9.84 8.75
N TRP A 426 -23.62 9.89 8.27
CA TRP A 426 -22.76 11.08 8.30
C TRP A 426 -22.93 12.01 7.09
N CYS A 427 -23.80 11.66 6.12
CA CYS A 427 -23.98 12.46 4.91
C CYS A 427 -25.00 13.58 5.13
N GLY A 428 -24.56 14.84 5.08
CA GLY A 428 -25.42 16.02 5.26
C GLY A 428 -26.61 16.09 4.28
N HIS A 429 -26.42 15.71 3.01
CA HIS A 429 -27.53 15.67 2.05
C HIS A 429 -28.58 14.60 2.39
N CYS A 430 -28.17 13.47 2.98
CA CYS A 430 -29.12 12.45 3.45
C CYS A 430 -29.91 12.96 4.64
N GLN A 431 -29.26 13.65 5.57
CA GLN A 431 -29.91 14.25 6.73
C GLN A 431 -30.95 15.31 6.32
N GLN A 432 -30.67 16.09 5.27
CA GLN A 432 -31.63 17.05 4.71
C GLN A 432 -32.82 16.37 4.00
N LEU A 433 -32.60 15.22 3.35
CA LEU A 433 -33.65 14.47 2.68
C LEU A 433 -34.53 13.68 3.65
N ALA A 434 -33.99 13.22 4.78
CA ALA A 434 -34.67 12.38 5.76
C ALA A 434 -36.10 12.84 6.13
N PRO A 435 -36.36 14.11 6.53
CA PRO A 435 -37.72 14.54 6.86
C PRO A 435 -38.69 14.45 5.66
N ILE A 436 -38.21 14.78 4.45
CA ILE A 436 -39.01 14.71 3.22
C ILE A 436 -39.31 13.23 2.88
N TRP A 437 -38.34 12.34 3.11
CA TRP A 437 -38.51 10.91 2.89
C TRP A 437 -39.50 10.28 3.88
N ASP A 438 -39.49 10.73 5.13
CA ASP A 438 -40.45 10.31 6.15
C ASP A 438 -41.87 10.81 5.81
N GLU A 439 -42.03 12.06 5.35
CA GLU A 439 -43.31 12.58 4.83
C GLU A 439 -43.83 11.77 3.62
N LEU A 440 -42.94 11.38 2.70
CA LEU A 440 -43.28 10.53 1.58
C LEU A 440 -43.75 9.14 2.05
N GLY A 441 -43.06 8.56 3.04
CA GLY A 441 -43.48 7.33 3.69
C GLY A 441 -44.89 7.44 4.28
N GLU A 442 -45.15 8.50 5.05
CA GLU A 442 -46.46 8.75 5.66
C GLU A 442 -47.57 8.87 4.61
N LYS A 443 -47.30 9.56 3.51
CA LYS A 443 -48.26 9.73 2.41
C LYS A 443 -48.66 8.41 1.73
N TYR A 444 -47.74 7.45 1.64
CA TYR A 444 -47.95 6.18 0.94
C TYR A 444 -48.16 4.98 1.88
N LYS A 445 -48.27 5.19 3.20
CA LYS A 445 -48.33 4.10 4.19
C LYS A 445 -49.47 3.11 3.99
N ASP A 446 -50.61 3.58 3.46
CA ASP A 446 -51.82 2.78 3.21
C ASP A 446 -51.98 2.40 1.72
N HIS A 447 -50.97 2.67 0.88
CA HIS A 447 -51.04 2.37 -0.54
C HIS A 447 -50.87 0.86 -0.81
N GLU A 448 -51.75 0.27 -1.62
CA GLU A 448 -51.84 -1.19 -1.78
C GLU A 448 -50.54 -1.85 -2.30
N ASN A 449 -49.80 -1.15 -3.16
CA ASN A 449 -48.61 -1.69 -3.82
C ASN A 449 -47.38 -0.78 -3.84
N ILE A 450 -47.33 0.32 -3.07
CA ILE A 450 -46.15 1.19 -3.00
C ILE A 450 -45.50 1.00 -1.62
N VAL A 451 -44.18 0.82 -1.61
CA VAL A 451 -43.39 0.71 -0.38
C VAL A 451 -42.30 1.77 -0.41
N ILE A 452 -42.25 2.61 0.62
CA ILE A 452 -41.15 3.55 0.84
C ILE A 452 -40.18 2.94 1.84
N ALA A 453 -38.90 2.91 1.50
CA ALA A 453 -37.88 2.25 2.31
C ALA A 453 -36.56 3.02 2.32
N LYS A 454 -35.71 2.72 3.29
CA LYS A 454 -34.35 3.25 3.40
C LYS A 454 -33.36 2.17 3.86
N MET A 455 -32.11 2.27 3.40
CA MET A 455 -31.02 1.36 3.73
C MET A 455 -29.74 2.15 3.99
N ASP A 456 -29.08 1.89 5.13
CA ASP A 456 -27.74 2.40 5.38
C ASP A 456 -26.74 1.60 4.51
N ALA A 457 -26.32 2.22 3.41
CA ALA A 457 -25.42 1.61 2.45
C ALA A 457 -23.93 1.80 2.82
N SER A 458 -23.63 2.36 3.99
CA SER A 458 -22.29 2.30 4.60
C SER A 458 -22.09 1.04 5.45
N GLU A 459 -23.19 0.43 5.91
CA GLU A 459 -23.21 -0.77 6.74
C GLU A 459 -23.83 -1.99 6.05
N ASN A 460 -24.32 -1.85 4.81
CA ASN A 460 -24.94 -2.94 4.05
C ASN A 460 -24.53 -2.93 2.57
N ASP A 461 -24.05 -4.08 2.09
CA ASP A 461 -23.81 -4.38 0.69
C ASP A 461 -25.02 -5.11 0.10
N VAL A 462 -25.29 -4.84 -1.17
CA VAL A 462 -26.38 -5.47 -1.93
C VAL A 462 -25.91 -5.87 -3.33
N GLU A 463 -26.25 -7.09 -3.73
CA GLU A 463 -25.94 -7.59 -5.07
C GLU A 463 -26.70 -6.81 -6.15
N ASN A 464 -26.02 -6.59 -7.29
CA ASN A 464 -26.63 -6.05 -8.52
C ASN A 464 -27.25 -4.64 -8.40
N VAL A 465 -26.92 -3.89 -7.34
CA VAL A 465 -27.38 -2.50 -7.16
C VAL A 465 -26.19 -1.57 -6.99
N THR A 466 -25.90 -0.75 -8.00
CA THR A 466 -24.83 0.26 -7.92
C THR A 466 -25.26 1.48 -7.09
N ILE A 467 -24.47 1.82 -6.07
CA ILE A 467 -24.68 2.98 -5.20
C ILE A 467 -23.43 3.89 -5.33
N PRO A 468 -23.42 4.83 -6.29
CA PRO A 468 -22.23 5.63 -6.58
C PRO A 468 -21.92 6.73 -5.54
N GLY A 469 -22.88 7.05 -4.67
CA GLY A 469 -22.78 8.06 -3.64
C GLY A 469 -24.06 8.17 -2.81
N PHE A 470 -24.09 9.10 -1.86
CA PHE A 470 -25.21 9.27 -0.93
C PHE A 470 -25.81 10.68 -1.01
N PRO A 471 -27.15 10.83 -0.97
CA PRO A 471 -28.12 9.74 -1.11
C PRO A 471 -28.16 9.22 -2.56
N THR A 472 -28.43 7.93 -2.73
CA THR A 472 -28.86 7.36 -4.02
C THR A 472 -30.28 6.86 -3.87
N ILE A 473 -31.17 7.24 -4.78
CA ILE A 473 -32.57 6.80 -4.75
C ILE A 473 -32.84 5.90 -5.95
N LYS A 474 -33.44 4.74 -5.70
CA LYS A 474 -33.84 3.81 -6.76
C LYS A 474 -35.25 3.31 -6.59
N TYR A 475 -35.90 3.13 -7.74
CA TYR A 475 -37.22 2.55 -7.88
C TYR A 475 -37.10 1.14 -8.44
N PHE A 476 -37.77 0.20 -7.77
CA PHE A 476 -37.87 -1.20 -8.14
C PHE A 476 -39.34 -1.47 -8.48
N SER A 477 -39.62 -1.75 -9.75
CA SER A 477 -41.00 -1.92 -10.21
C SER A 477 -41.54 -3.31 -9.86
N ALA A 478 -42.83 -3.37 -9.55
CA ALA A 478 -43.56 -4.64 -9.51
C ALA A 478 -43.49 -5.36 -10.87
N GLY A 479 -43.51 -6.70 -10.84
CA GLY A 479 -43.47 -7.58 -12.00
C GLY A 479 -42.22 -8.49 -12.06
N ALA A 480 -42.32 -9.55 -12.87
CA ALA A 480 -41.26 -10.56 -13.03
C ALA A 480 -39.97 -10.00 -13.64
N GLU A 481 -40.06 -8.90 -14.39
CA GLU A 481 -38.89 -8.17 -14.87
C GLU A 481 -38.37 -7.29 -13.73
N LYS A 482 -37.26 -7.68 -13.10
CA LYS A 482 -36.56 -6.95 -12.01
C LYS A 482 -35.98 -5.60 -12.46
N LYS A 483 -36.81 -4.71 -13.00
CA LYS A 483 -36.41 -3.40 -13.50
C LYS A 483 -36.08 -2.48 -12.34
N VAL A 484 -34.85 -1.97 -12.37
CA VAL A 484 -34.35 -1.00 -11.41
C VAL A 484 -34.08 0.31 -12.12
N SER A 485 -34.77 1.37 -11.71
CA SER A 485 -34.59 2.71 -12.27
C SER A 485 -33.94 3.62 -11.23
N ARG A 486 -32.85 4.30 -11.60
CA ARG A 486 -32.25 5.34 -10.75
C ARG A 486 -33.03 6.63 -10.93
N MET A 487 -33.45 7.25 -9.84
CA MET A 487 -34.00 8.60 -9.93
C MET A 487 -32.84 9.57 -10.21
N SER A 488 -32.98 10.36 -11.27
CA SER A 488 -32.08 11.47 -11.55
C SER A 488 -32.80 12.77 -11.25
N PHE A 489 -32.23 13.58 -10.36
CA PHE A 489 -32.69 14.94 -10.18
C PHE A 489 -32.23 15.73 -11.41
N LYS A 490 -33.19 16.08 -12.28
CA LYS A 490 -32.93 17.16 -13.24
C LYS A 490 -32.94 18.44 -12.42
N ASN A 491 -31.82 19.16 -12.38
CA ASN A 491 -31.82 20.56 -11.96
C ASN A 491 -32.70 21.32 -12.96
N THR A 492 -33.99 21.48 -12.63
CA THR A 492 -34.79 22.55 -13.21
C THR A 492 -34.22 23.85 -12.67
N THR A 493 -33.56 24.57 -13.57
CA THR A 493 -32.99 25.90 -13.37
C THR A 493 -34.09 26.92 -13.11
#